data_AF-A0A5U8SWM2-F1
#
_entry.id   AF-A0A5U8SWM2-F1
#
_cell.length_a   1.000
_cell.length_b   1.000
_cell.length_c   1.000
_cell.angle_alpha   90.00
_cell.angle_beta   90.00
_cell.angle_gamma   90.00
#
_symmetry.space_group_name_H-M   'P 1'
#
loop_
_entity.id
_entity.type
_entity.pdbx_description
1 polymer ?
#
loop_
_entity_poly.entity_id
_entity_poly.type
_entity_poly.pdbx_seq_one_letter_code
_entity_poly.pdbx_strand_id
1 'polypeptide(L)'
;MAKQPRKPVKKMPSKAKALKGGWREQWRHAWVNTLGDMLRQPLSTLLTVMVIAISLTLPSVFYIVWKNVSHAAEQWYPTPQLTVYLDKGLDEQGGQKLADELKALDGVESVNYLSRDQAITEFRAWSGFSTALDMLEENPLPAVAIVTPKVDMQSSETLSTLRDRVTALSGIDEVRMDDSWFARLAALTGLVGQIASLIGVLMVVALFLVIGNSV
;
A
#
# COMPACT_ATOMS: atom_id res chain seq x y z
N MET A 1 40.40 89.20 17.79
CA MET A 1 40.64 88.10 18.77
C MET A 1 39.63 88.31 19.89
N ALA A 2 38.77 87.39 20.31
CA ALA A 2 39.02 86.00 20.68
C ALA A 2 37.78 85.10 20.45
N LYS A 3 38.01 83.87 20.01
CA LYS A 3 37.00 82.80 19.89
C LYS A 3 36.75 82.19 21.27
N GLN A 4 35.51 82.12 21.72
CA GLN A 4 35.12 81.30 22.89
C GLN A 4 35.03 79.82 22.50
N PRO A 5 35.55 78.87 23.31
CA PRO A 5 35.46 77.45 23.02
C PRO A 5 34.10 76.89 23.47
N ARG A 6 33.36 76.26 22.55
CA ARG A 6 32.13 75.52 22.85
C ARG A 6 32.49 74.19 23.55
N LYS A 7 31.88 73.93 24.72
CA LYS A 7 31.98 72.66 25.46
C LYS A 7 31.36 71.50 24.63
N PRO A 8 31.93 70.28 24.66
CA PRO A 8 31.39 69.17 23.89
C PRO A 8 30.16 68.58 24.61
N VAL A 9 29.05 68.49 23.88
CA VAL A 9 27.84 67.78 24.33
C VAL A 9 28.11 66.28 24.31
N LYS A 10 28.01 65.63 25.47
CA LYS A 10 28.18 64.18 25.65
C LYS A 10 27.04 63.45 24.93
N LYS A 11 27.33 62.85 23.77
CA LYS A 11 26.36 62.07 22.98
C LYS A 11 25.94 60.83 23.78
N MET A 12 24.67 60.75 24.18
CA MET A 12 24.08 59.50 24.68
C MET A 12 24.08 58.44 23.57
N PRO A 13 24.42 57.18 23.87
CA PRO A 13 24.42 56.13 22.86
C PRO A 13 22.99 55.86 22.34
N SER A 14 22.86 55.76 21.03
CA SER A 14 21.58 55.56 20.33
C SER A 14 20.91 54.25 20.74
N LYS A 15 19.69 54.32 21.27
CA LYS A 15 18.82 53.19 21.65
C LYS A 15 18.68 52.11 20.55
N ALA A 16 18.85 52.48 19.29
CA ALA A 16 18.74 51.58 18.13
C ALA A 16 19.84 50.49 18.05
N LYS A 17 21.04 50.70 18.63
CA LYS A 17 22.11 49.68 18.64
C LYS A 17 21.96 48.65 19.78
N ALA A 18 21.27 49.01 20.86
CA ALA A 18 21.00 48.09 21.97
C ALA A 18 19.97 47.00 21.59
N LEU A 19 19.10 47.27 20.61
CA LEU A 19 18.01 46.37 20.22
C LEU A 19 18.43 45.27 19.23
N LYS A 20 19.47 45.48 18.41
CA LYS A 20 19.92 44.50 17.40
C LYS A 20 20.76 43.36 17.96
N GLY A 21 21.54 43.59 19.02
CA GLY A 21 22.23 42.53 19.76
C GLY A 21 21.26 41.79 20.70
N GLY A 22 20.31 42.53 21.28
CA GLY A 22 19.37 42.01 22.26
C GLY A 22 18.52 40.84 21.79
N TRP A 23 18.18 40.72 20.50
CA TRP A 23 17.37 39.60 20.01
C TRP A 23 18.07 38.25 20.20
N ARG A 24 19.38 38.13 19.89
CA ARG A 24 20.11 36.87 20.09
C ARG A 24 20.29 36.53 21.57
N GLU A 25 20.65 37.53 22.38
CA GLU A 25 20.74 37.34 23.83
C GLU A 25 19.38 36.99 24.45
N GLN A 26 18.29 37.63 24.03
CA GLN A 26 16.92 37.37 24.52
C GLN A 26 16.46 35.96 24.15
N TRP A 27 16.74 35.49 22.93
CA TRP A 27 16.47 34.11 22.53
C TRP A 27 17.29 33.14 23.37
N ARG A 28 18.58 33.38 23.57
CA ARG A 28 19.42 32.53 24.42
C ARG A 28 18.89 32.49 25.87
N HIS A 29 18.52 33.64 26.43
CA HIS A 29 17.98 33.72 27.78
C HIS A 29 16.61 33.03 27.90
N ALA A 30 15.74 33.18 26.90
CA ALA A 30 14.46 32.49 26.85
C ALA A 30 14.66 30.97 26.83
N TRP A 31 15.50 30.45 25.92
CA TRP A 31 15.79 29.01 25.81
C TRP A 31 16.40 28.44 27.09
N VAL A 32 17.38 29.12 27.68
CA VAL A 32 18.04 28.65 28.92
C VAL A 32 17.08 28.68 30.10
N ASN A 33 16.24 29.72 30.22
CA ASN A 33 15.24 29.80 31.27
C ASN A 33 14.14 28.74 31.09
N THR A 34 13.64 28.53 29.87
CA THR A 34 12.63 27.48 29.62
C THR A 34 13.17 26.08 29.91
N LEU A 35 14.42 25.77 29.53
CA LEU A 35 15.04 24.49 29.91
C LEU A 35 15.20 24.38 31.43
N GLY A 36 15.63 25.46 32.09
CA GLY A 36 15.75 25.51 33.54
C GLY A 36 14.43 25.30 34.26
N ASP A 37 13.33 25.88 33.76
CA ASP A 37 12.00 25.73 34.35
C ASP A 37 11.40 24.34 34.08
N MET A 38 11.65 23.76 32.90
CA MET A 38 11.32 22.34 32.60
C MET A 38 12.02 21.37 33.58
N LEU A 39 13.30 21.63 33.89
CA LEU A 39 14.08 20.84 34.86
C LEU A 39 13.60 21.03 36.32
N ARG A 40 12.99 22.18 36.63
CA ARG A 40 12.42 22.47 37.97
C ARG A 40 11.05 21.85 38.20
N GLN A 41 10.29 21.58 37.14
CA GLN A 41 9.00 20.88 37.19
C GLN A 41 9.05 19.56 36.41
N PRO A 42 9.84 18.57 36.88
CA PRO A 42 10.11 17.34 36.10
C PRO A 42 8.85 16.48 35.90
N LEU A 43 7.96 16.42 36.88
CA LEU A 43 6.71 15.64 36.79
C LEU A 43 5.73 16.19 35.75
N SER A 44 5.51 17.49 35.73
CA SER A 44 4.60 18.13 34.76
C SER A 44 5.19 18.09 33.35
N THR A 45 6.48 18.40 33.21
CA THR A 45 7.19 18.32 31.93
C THR A 45 7.17 16.90 31.36
N LEU A 46 7.39 15.87 32.19
CA LEU A 46 7.40 14.49 31.75
C LEU A 46 6.01 14.01 31.33
N LEU A 47 4.95 14.41 32.04
CA LEU A 47 3.57 14.14 31.63
C LEU A 47 3.26 14.76 30.26
N THR A 48 3.62 16.02 30.03
CA THR A 48 3.39 16.69 28.75
C THR A 48 4.18 16.04 27.61
N VAL A 49 5.44 15.68 27.85
CA VAL A 49 6.27 14.96 26.86
C VAL A 49 5.71 13.57 26.56
N MET A 50 5.24 12.84 27.57
CA MET A 50 4.56 11.54 27.40
C MET A 50 3.29 11.66 26.56
N VAL A 51 2.45 12.65 26.83
CA VAL A 51 1.22 12.90 26.05
C VAL A 51 1.55 13.18 24.59
N ILE A 52 2.54 14.04 24.32
CA ILE A 52 3.01 14.33 22.96
C ILE A 52 3.57 13.07 22.29
N ALA A 53 4.40 12.31 23.01
CA ALA A 53 5.02 11.09 22.50
C ALA A 53 3.99 10.02 22.14
N ILE A 54 3.05 9.72 23.03
CA ILE A 54 1.97 8.72 22.79
C ILE A 54 1.12 9.17 21.60
N SER A 55 0.79 10.45 21.52
CA SER A 55 -0.07 10.98 20.47
C SER A 55 0.57 10.97 19.08
N LEU A 56 1.90 11.14 18.99
CA LEU A 56 2.64 10.97 17.73
C LEU A 56 2.92 9.49 17.40
N THR A 57 3.10 8.65 18.42
CA THR A 57 3.44 7.24 18.25
C THR A 57 2.27 6.45 17.68
N LEU A 58 1.05 6.65 18.19
CA LEU A 58 -0.14 5.90 17.75
C LEU A 58 -0.41 6.00 16.23
N PRO A 59 -0.52 7.19 15.61
CA PRO A 59 -0.71 7.31 14.17
C PRO A 59 0.50 6.80 13.38
N SER A 60 1.72 6.97 13.90
CA SER A 60 2.94 6.47 13.25
C SER A 60 2.98 4.94 13.20
N VAL A 61 2.69 4.28 14.32
CA VAL A 61 2.63 2.82 14.40
C VAL A 61 1.51 2.30 13.50
N PHE A 62 0.32 2.91 13.56
CA PHE A 62 -0.78 2.53 12.67
C PHE A 62 -0.39 2.64 11.20
N TYR A 63 0.24 3.75 10.81
CA TYR A 63 0.72 3.97 9.45
C TYR A 63 1.76 2.92 9.01
N ILE A 64 2.71 2.57 9.88
CA ILE A 64 3.74 1.55 9.59
C ILE A 64 3.11 0.16 9.45
N VAL A 65 2.17 -0.20 10.32
CA VAL A 65 1.44 -1.48 10.24
C VAL A 65 0.63 -1.54 8.96
N TRP A 66 -0.16 -0.51 8.66
CA TRP A 66 -0.90 -0.37 7.42
C TRP A 66 0.00 -0.55 6.19
N LYS A 67 1.14 0.17 6.16
CA LYS A 67 2.12 0.08 5.07
C LYS A 67 2.70 -1.33 4.92
N ASN A 68 3.05 -1.98 6.02
CA ASN A 68 3.56 -3.36 5.98
C ASN A 68 2.51 -4.34 5.48
N VAL A 69 1.25 -4.20 5.94
CA VAL A 69 0.15 -5.06 5.49
C VAL A 69 -0.13 -4.85 4.00
N SER A 70 -0.17 -3.61 3.52
CA SER A 70 -0.33 -3.30 2.09
C SER A 70 0.81 -3.89 1.26
N HIS A 71 2.05 -3.71 1.70
CA HIS A 71 3.22 -4.23 0.98
C HIS A 71 3.29 -5.75 1.00
N ALA A 72 2.91 -6.39 2.11
CA ALA A 72 2.81 -7.85 2.19
C ALA A 72 1.70 -8.38 1.27
N ALA A 73 0.58 -7.67 1.16
CA ALA A 73 -0.50 -8.00 0.23
C ALA A 73 -0.07 -7.84 -1.24
N GLU A 74 0.73 -6.82 -1.57
CA GLU A 74 1.28 -6.61 -2.92
C GLU A 74 2.31 -7.67 -3.31
N GLN A 75 3.19 -8.10 -2.38
CA GLN A 75 4.16 -9.17 -2.64
C GLN A 75 3.50 -10.55 -2.77
N TRP A 76 2.36 -10.76 -2.10
CA TRP A 76 1.56 -11.97 -2.25
C TRP A 76 0.55 -11.86 -3.40
N TYR A 77 0.55 -10.80 -4.21
CA TYR A 77 -0.37 -10.68 -5.34
C TYR A 77 -0.08 -11.83 -6.32
N PRO A 78 -0.91 -12.90 -6.36
CA PRO A 78 -0.71 -13.93 -7.36
C PRO A 78 -1.00 -13.22 -8.68
N THR A 79 -0.11 -13.36 -9.66
CA THR A 79 -0.37 -12.82 -10.99
C THR A 79 -1.74 -13.31 -11.45
N PRO A 80 -2.70 -12.43 -11.76
CA PRO A 80 -4.07 -12.81 -12.08
C PRO A 80 -4.06 -13.85 -13.20
N GLN A 81 -4.55 -15.06 -12.95
CA GLN A 81 -4.53 -16.15 -13.93
C GLN A 81 -5.91 -16.30 -14.58
N LEU A 82 -5.91 -16.59 -15.88
CA LEU A 82 -7.12 -16.98 -16.60
C LEU A 82 -7.10 -18.50 -16.75
N THR A 83 -8.05 -19.15 -16.08
CA THR A 83 -8.24 -20.60 -16.19
C THR A 83 -9.23 -20.88 -17.32
N VAL A 84 -8.74 -21.47 -18.40
CA VAL A 84 -9.52 -21.78 -19.62
C VAL A 84 -9.83 -23.27 -19.64
N TYR A 85 -11.12 -23.63 -19.64
CA TYR A 85 -11.60 -24.98 -19.79
C TYR A 85 -11.88 -25.26 -21.27
N LEU A 86 -11.24 -26.31 -21.80
CA LEU A 86 -11.42 -26.71 -23.19
C LEU A 86 -12.63 -27.64 -23.34
N ASP A 87 -13.18 -27.69 -24.54
CA ASP A 87 -14.28 -28.59 -24.88
C ASP A 87 -13.89 -30.07 -24.66
N LYS A 88 -14.79 -30.85 -24.06
CA LYS A 88 -14.63 -32.29 -23.82
C LYS A 88 -14.64 -33.12 -25.12
N GLY A 89 -15.02 -32.54 -26.25
CA GLY A 89 -14.91 -33.16 -27.57
C GLY A 89 -13.51 -33.08 -28.20
N LEU A 90 -12.62 -32.23 -27.68
CA LEU A 90 -11.29 -32.03 -28.26
C LEU A 90 -10.33 -33.16 -27.94
N ASP A 91 -9.61 -33.62 -28.95
CA ASP A 91 -8.48 -34.51 -28.80
C ASP A 91 -7.26 -33.78 -28.23
N GLU A 92 -6.26 -34.54 -27.79
CA GLU A 92 -5.06 -33.99 -27.16
C GLU A 92 -4.26 -33.09 -28.12
N GLN A 93 -4.25 -33.42 -29.42
CA GLN A 93 -3.62 -32.60 -30.45
C GLN A 93 -4.36 -31.28 -30.68
N GLY A 94 -5.70 -31.28 -30.66
CA GLY A 94 -6.51 -30.07 -30.73
C GLY A 94 -6.31 -29.17 -29.52
N GLY A 95 -6.24 -29.76 -28.32
CA GLY A 95 -5.96 -29.03 -27.08
C GLY A 95 -4.58 -28.36 -27.09
N GLN A 96 -3.55 -29.08 -27.55
CA GLN A 96 -2.20 -28.52 -27.68
C GLN A 96 -2.13 -27.35 -28.67
N LYS A 97 -2.81 -27.46 -29.82
CA LYS A 97 -2.88 -26.39 -30.82
C LYS A 97 -3.57 -25.13 -30.26
N LEU A 98 -4.66 -25.33 -29.52
CA LEU A 98 -5.35 -24.25 -28.82
C LEU A 98 -4.43 -23.58 -27.79
N ALA A 99 -3.65 -24.36 -27.04
CA ALA A 99 -2.68 -23.80 -26.10
C ALA A 99 -1.59 -22.96 -26.80
N ASP A 100 -1.11 -23.40 -27.97
CA ASP A 100 -0.14 -22.64 -28.77
C ASP A 100 -0.76 -21.35 -29.34
N GLU A 101 -2.03 -21.39 -29.77
CA GLU A 101 -2.77 -20.22 -30.24
C GLU A 101 -3.00 -19.21 -29.10
N LEU A 102 -3.34 -19.69 -27.91
CA LEU A 102 -3.46 -18.87 -26.70
C LEU A 102 -2.13 -18.20 -26.34
N LYS A 103 -1.01 -18.91 -26.52
CA LYS A 103 0.33 -18.37 -26.25
C LYS A 103 0.74 -17.28 -27.26
N ALA A 104 0.20 -17.32 -28.47
CA ALA A 104 0.45 -16.33 -29.52
C ALA A 104 -0.39 -15.05 -29.35
N LEU A 105 -1.39 -15.04 -28.47
CA LEU A 105 -2.22 -13.86 -28.21
C LEU A 105 -1.38 -12.74 -27.57
N ASP A 106 -1.64 -11.51 -28.01
CA ASP A 106 -1.05 -10.35 -27.39
C ASP A 106 -1.58 -10.15 -25.97
N GLY A 107 -0.65 -9.93 -25.03
CA GLY A 107 -0.93 -9.83 -23.60
C GLY A 107 -0.75 -11.13 -22.80
N VAL A 108 -0.45 -12.26 -23.45
CA VAL A 108 -0.12 -13.52 -22.76
C VAL A 108 1.39 -13.61 -22.52
N GLU A 109 1.78 -13.97 -21.30
CA GLU A 109 3.18 -14.23 -20.92
C GLU A 109 3.51 -15.71 -21.04
N SER A 110 2.65 -16.56 -20.46
CA SER A 110 2.81 -18.01 -20.53
C SER A 110 1.46 -18.73 -20.51
N VAL A 111 1.43 -19.92 -21.10
CA VAL A 111 0.27 -20.83 -21.07
C VAL A 111 0.75 -22.16 -20.56
N ASN A 112 0.13 -22.65 -19.48
CA ASN A 112 0.35 -23.98 -18.95
C ASN A 112 -0.84 -24.88 -19.33
N TYR A 113 -0.61 -25.84 -20.21
CA TYR A 113 -1.63 -26.79 -20.65
C TYR A 113 -1.57 -28.03 -19.77
N LEU A 114 -2.71 -28.36 -19.13
CA LEU A 114 -2.93 -29.59 -18.41
C LEU A 114 -3.87 -30.47 -19.23
N SER A 115 -3.39 -31.64 -19.63
CA SER A 115 -4.24 -32.67 -20.22
C SER A 115 -5.28 -33.17 -19.20
N ARG A 116 -6.31 -33.88 -19.68
CA ARG A 116 -7.36 -34.42 -18.81
C ARG A 116 -6.79 -35.31 -17.69
N ASP A 117 -5.77 -36.10 -18.01
CA ASP A 117 -5.11 -37.02 -17.07
C ASP A 117 -4.21 -36.28 -16.07
N GLN A 118 -3.58 -35.19 -16.50
CA GLN A 118 -2.81 -34.32 -15.62
C GLN A 118 -3.73 -33.55 -14.68
N ALA A 119 -4.84 -33.02 -15.20
CA ALA A 119 -5.83 -32.27 -14.41
C ALA A 119 -6.42 -33.13 -13.29
N ILE A 120 -6.73 -34.41 -13.53
CA ILE A 120 -7.23 -35.29 -12.47
C ILE A 120 -6.16 -35.65 -11.44
N THR A 121 -4.90 -35.81 -11.87
CA THR A 121 -3.78 -36.08 -10.97
C THR A 121 -3.53 -34.91 -10.03
N GLU A 122 -3.51 -33.69 -10.57
CA GLU A 122 -3.31 -32.47 -9.80
C GLU A 122 -4.50 -32.20 -8.86
N PHE A 123 -5.73 -32.41 -9.36
CA PHE A 123 -6.92 -32.28 -8.54
C PHE A 123 -6.95 -33.30 -7.39
N ARG A 124 -6.50 -34.54 -7.61
CA ARG A 124 -6.36 -35.54 -6.53
C ARG A 124 -5.36 -35.10 -5.46
N ALA A 125 -4.22 -34.54 -5.87
CA ALA A 125 -3.18 -34.11 -4.95
C ALA A 125 -3.62 -32.94 -4.05
N TRP A 126 -4.49 -32.04 -4.55
CA TRP A 126 -4.85 -30.81 -3.85
C TRP A 126 -6.22 -30.87 -3.15
N SER A 127 -7.17 -31.63 -3.68
CA SER A 127 -8.58 -31.58 -3.23
C SER A 127 -8.92 -32.58 -2.12
N GLY A 128 -8.11 -33.63 -1.93
CA GLY A 128 -8.38 -34.69 -0.95
C GLY A 128 -9.55 -35.61 -1.32
N PHE A 129 -10.15 -35.46 -2.50
CA PHE A 129 -11.29 -36.28 -2.98
C PHE A 129 -10.88 -37.54 -3.75
N SER A 130 -9.68 -38.11 -3.53
CA SER A 130 -9.20 -39.24 -4.33
C SER A 130 -10.17 -40.44 -4.30
N THR A 131 -10.70 -40.77 -3.12
CA THR A 131 -11.64 -41.88 -2.93
C THR A 131 -12.97 -41.67 -3.64
N ALA A 132 -13.44 -40.42 -3.76
CA ALA A 132 -14.68 -40.12 -4.49
C ALA A 132 -14.47 -40.19 -6.01
N LEU A 133 -13.28 -39.78 -6.49
CA LEU A 133 -12.91 -39.86 -7.90
C LEU A 133 -12.69 -41.29 -8.36
N ASP A 134 -12.25 -42.20 -7.48
CA ASP A 134 -12.10 -43.62 -7.79
C ASP A 134 -13.46 -44.36 -7.95
N MET A 135 -14.57 -43.73 -7.53
CA MET A 135 -15.93 -44.25 -7.76
C MET A 135 -16.50 -43.86 -9.13
N LEU A 136 -15.81 -43.01 -9.90
CA LEU A 136 -16.20 -42.64 -11.25
C LEU A 136 -15.52 -43.57 -12.26
N GLU A 137 -16.30 -44.12 -13.19
CA GLU A 137 -15.80 -45.02 -14.25
C GLU A 137 -15.01 -44.28 -15.34
N GLU A 138 -15.26 -42.97 -15.52
CA GLU A 138 -14.60 -42.13 -16.53
C GLU A 138 -14.15 -40.78 -15.95
N ASN A 139 -13.12 -40.18 -16.55
CA ASN A 139 -12.59 -38.88 -16.15
C ASN A 139 -13.56 -37.74 -16.50
N PRO A 140 -14.21 -37.07 -15.52
CA PRO A 140 -15.20 -36.04 -15.80
C PRO A 140 -14.58 -34.69 -16.18
N LEU A 141 -13.27 -34.51 -15.97
CA LEU A 141 -12.57 -33.24 -16.09
C LEU A 141 -12.16 -32.96 -17.55
N PRO A 142 -12.49 -31.77 -18.08
CA PRO A 142 -11.95 -31.32 -19.35
C PRO A 142 -10.44 -31.02 -19.23
N ALA A 143 -9.78 -30.86 -20.38
CA ALA A 143 -8.43 -30.30 -20.39
C ALA A 143 -8.48 -28.82 -20.00
N VAL A 144 -7.43 -28.33 -19.36
CA VAL A 144 -7.38 -26.97 -18.81
C VAL A 144 -6.12 -26.27 -19.30
N ALA A 145 -6.25 -25.02 -19.76
CA ALA A 145 -5.13 -24.14 -20.06
C ALA A 145 -5.11 -22.97 -19.07
N ILE A 146 -4.05 -22.88 -18.27
CA ILE A 146 -3.83 -21.77 -17.34
C ILE A 146 -3.02 -20.70 -18.06
N VAL A 147 -3.67 -19.58 -18.38
CA VAL A 147 -3.08 -18.46 -19.09
C VAL A 147 -2.62 -17.41 -18.08
N THR A 148 -1.32 -17.14 -18.06
CA THR A 148 -0.74 -16.07 -17.25
C THR A 148 -0.54 -14.82 -18.13
N PRO A 149 -1.22 -13.70 -17.84
CA PRO A 149 -1.08 -12.44 -18.56
C PRO A 149 0.23 -11.74 -18.18
N LYS A 150 0.75 -10.92 -19.10
CA LYS A 150 1.93 -10.09 -18.85
C LYS A 150 1.69 -9.11 -17.69
N VAL A 151 2.74 -8.82 -16.93
CA VAL A 151 2.72 -7.88 -15.78
C VAL A 151 2.12 -6.51 -16.13
N ASP A 152 2.38 -6.02 -17.34
CA ASP A 152 1.89 -4.72 -17.82
C ASP A 152 0.38 -4.71 -18.15
N MET A 153 -0.26 -5.88 -18.20
CA MET A 153 -1.66 -6.08 -18.63
C MET A 153 -2.55 -6.69 -17.54
N GLN A 154 -2.18 -6.50 -16.27
CA GLN A 154 -2.92 -7.02 -15.09
C GLN A 154 -4.08 -6.13 -14.64
N SER A 155 -4.44 -5.09 -15.39
CA SER A 155 -5.58 -4.25 -15.05
C SER A 155 -6.90 -4.99 -15.29
N SER A 156 -7.91 -4.77 -14.44
CA SER A 156 -9.21 -5.46 -14.54
C SER A 156 -9.87 -5.32 -15.92
N GLU A 157 -9.69 -4.18 -16.60
CA GLU A 157 -10.26 -3.91 -17.92
C GLU A 157 -9.50 -4.59 -19.06
N THR A 158 -8.16 -4.67 -18.92
CA THR A 158 -7.31 -5.38 -19.89
C THR A 158 -7.53 -6.89 -19.79
N LEU A 159 -7.68 -7.42 -18.57
CA LEU A 159 -7.99 -8.82 -18.31
C LEU A 159 -9.39 -9.19 -18.81
N SER A 160 -10.41 -8.35 -18.64
CA SER A 160 -11.74 -8.63 -19.19
C SER A 160 -11.72 -8.66 -20.73
N THR A 161 -10.97 -7.75 -21.35
CA THR A 161 -10.78 -7.74 -22.80
C THR A 161 -10.05 -9.00 -23.29
N LEU A 162 -9.00 -9.44 -22.58
CA LEU A 162 -8.29 -10.68 -22.88
C LEU A 162 -9.24 -11.88 -22.72
N ARG A 163 -10.02 -11.93 -21.64
CA ARG A 163 -11.02 -12.98 -21.40
C ARG A 163 -11.99 -13.08 -22.56
N ASP A 164 -12.57 -11.96 -22.99
CA ASP A 164 -13.59 -11.98 -24.05
C ASP A 164 -13.01 -12.41 -25.40
N ARG A 165 -11.74 -12.07 -25.69
CA ARG A 165 -11.01 -12.58 -26.86
C ARG A 165 -10.76 -14.09 -26.77
N VAL A 166 -10.36 -14.56 -25.60
CA VAL A 166 -10.13 -15.98 -25.35
C VAL A 166 -11.44 -16.74 -25.50
N THR A 167 -12.54 -16.31 -24.88
CA THR A 167 -13.86 -16.95 -24.99
C THR A 167 -14.39 -17.03 -26.43
N ALA A 168 -13.93 -16.15 -27.34
CA ALA A 168 -14.35 -16.17 -28.75
C ALA A 168 -13.66 -17.27 -29.60
N LEU A 169 -12.61 -17.92 -29.09
CA LEU A 169 -11.93 -19.02 -29.79
C LEU A 169 -12.79 -20.28 -29.80
N SER A 170 -12.81 -20.98 -30.95
CA SER A 170 -13.53 -22.24 -31.09
C SER A 170 -12.85 -23.36 -30.31
N GLY A 171 -13.62 -24.13 -29.53
CA GLY A 171 -13.10 -25.24 -28.72
C GLY A 171 -12.83 -24.89 -27.25
N ILE A 172 -13.22 -23.70 -26.82
CA ILE A 172 -13.25 -23.29 -25.41
C ILE A 172 -14.67 -23.44 -24.89
N ASP A 173 -14.81 -24.13 -23.75
CA ASP A 173 -16.10 -24.34 -23.08
C ASP A 173 -16.38 -23.20 -22.09
N GLU A 174 -15.41 -22.90 -21.22
CA GLU A 174 -15.56 -21.86 -20.20
C GLU A 174 -14.24 -21.16 -19.89
N VAL A 175 -14.28 -19.85 -19.64
CA VAL A 175 -13.13 -19.07 -19.16
C VAL A 175 -13.45 -18.50 -17.78
N ARG A 176 -12.69 -18.92 -16.78
CA ARG A 176 -12.78 -18.42 -15.40
C ARG A 176 -11.64 -17.45 -15.13
N MET A 177 -11.97 -16.36 -14.44
CA MET A 177 -11.02 -15.37 -13.96
C MET A 177 -11.01 -15.47 -12.44
N ASP A 178 -9.88 -15.85 -11.86
CA ASP A 178 -9.77 -16.19 -10.44
C ASP A 178 -9.81 -14.95 -9.50
N ASP A 179 -9.85 -13.75 -10.07
CA ASP A 179 -9.45 -12.49 -9.41
C ASP A 179 -10.51 -11.78 -8.55
N SER A 180 -11.76 -12.24 -8.54
CA SER A 180 -12.82 -11.43 -7.93
C SER A 180 -12.67 -11.21 -6.42
N TRP A 181 -11.98 -12.10 -5.69
CA TRP A 181 -11.89 -12.03 -4.23
C TRP A 181 -10.68 -11.21 -3.74
N PHE A 182 -9.53 -11.32 -4.41
CA PHE A 182 -8.34 -10.52 -4.09
C PHE A 182 -8.54 -9.05 -4.44
N ALA A 183 -9.18 -8.76 -5.58
CA ALA A 183 -9.56 -7.39 -5.94
C ALA A 183 -10.47 -6.75 -4.86
N ARG A 184 -11.39 -7.52 -4.29
CA ARG A 184 -12.24 -7.08 -3.16
C ARG A 184 -11.42 -6.85 -1.90
N LEU A 185 -10.47 -7.73 -1.59
CA LEU A 185 -9.58 -7.56 -0.44
C LEU A 185 -8.70 -6.32 -0.58
N ALA A 186 -8.10 -6.09 -1.75
CA ALA A 186 -7.29 -4.90 -2.05
C ALA A 186 -8.12 -3.61 -1.97
N ALA A 187 -9.38 -3.64 -2.44
CA ALA A 187 -10.29 -2.50 -2.28
C ALA A 187 -10.64 -2.25 -0.81
N LEU A 188 -10.88 -3.30 -0.02
CA LEU A 188 -11.16 -3.20 1.42
C LEU A 188 -9.96 -2.68 2.20
N THR A 189 -8.75 -3.17 1.91
CA THR A 189 -7.55 -2.60 2.51
C THR A 189 -7.47 -1.13 2.10
N GLY A 190 -7.48 -0.78 0.82
CA GLY A 190 -7.39 0.62 0.37
C GLY A 190 -8.36 1.57 1.09
N LEU A 191 -9.60 1.13 1.31
CA LEU A 191 -10.60 1.85 2.11
C LEU A 191 -10.15 2.05 3.57
N VAL A 192 -9.65 1.01 4.24
CA VAL A 192 -9.09 1.09 5.59
C VAL A 192 -7.92 2.08 5.64
N GLY A 193 -7.04 2.06 4.64
CA GLY A 193 -5.95 3.01 4.50
C GLY A 193 -6.44 4.46 4.39
N GLN A 194 -7.49 4.69 3.60
CA GLN A 194 -8.07 6.02 3.44
C GLN A 194 -8.72 6.52 4.74
N ILE A 195 -9.49 5.68 5.44
CA ILE A 195 -10.07 6.00 6.74
C ILE A 195 -8.97 6.30 7.76
N ALA A 196 -7.92 5.48 7.79
CA ALA A 196 -6.78 5.68 8.67
C ALA A 196 -6.05 7.00 8.40
N SER A 197 -5.87 7.36 7.12
CA SER A 197 -5.26 8.63 6.74
C SER A 197 -6.09 9.82 7.25
N LEU A 198 -7.42 9.74 7.13
CA LEU A 198 -8.34 10.77 7.61
C LEU A 198 -8.27 10.90 9.14
N ILE A 199 -8.30 9.78 9.86
CA ILE A 199 -8.15 9.76 11.33
C ILE A 199 -6.78 10.31 11.72
N GLY A 200 -5.71 9.96 11.00
CA GLY A 200 -4.37 10.48 11.23
C GLY A 200 -4.30 12.00 11.11
N VAL A 201 -4.90 12.57 10.06
CA VAL A 201 -4.99 14.03 9.90
C VAL A 201 -5.79 14.68 11.04
N LEU A 202 -6.95 14.10 11.40
CA LEU A 202 -7.76 14.59 12.51
C LEU A 202 -7.01 14.53 13.85
N MET A 203 -6.22 13.48 14.09
CA MET A 203 -5.37 13.37 15.28
C MET A 203 -4.31 14.48 15.34
N VAL A 204 -3.67 14.80 14.22
CA VAL A 204 -2.71 15.91 14.15
C VAL A 204 -3.39 17.25 14.45
N VAL A 205 -4.59 17.48 13.92
CA VAL A 205 -5.37 18.69 14.22
C VAL A 205 -5.76 18.75 15.71
N ALA A 206 -6.24 17.64 16.28
CA ALA A 206 -6.59 17.54 17.69
C ALA A 206 -5.37 17.80 18.59
N LEU A 207 -4.19 17.32 18.21
CA LEU A 207 -2.92 17.61 18.88
C LEU A 207 -2.63 19.10 18.94
N PHE A 208 -2.71 19.80 17.80
CA PHE A 208 -2.52 21.25 17.77
C PHE A 208 -3.55 21.97 18.64
N LEU A 209 -4.80 21.51 18.67
CA LEU A 209 -5.84 22.08 19.51
C LEU A 209 -5.55 21.88 21.01
N VAL A 210 -5.15 20.66 21.42
CA VAL A 210 -4.82 20.36 22.82
C VAL A 210 -3.61 21.17 23.26
N ILE A 211 -2.55 21.25 22.46
CA ILE A 211 -1.37 22.06 22.77
C ILE A 211 -1.74 23.55 22.81
N GLY A 212 -2.50 24.03 21.83
CA GLY A 212 -2.94 25.43 21.76
C GLY A 212 -3.94 25.84 22.86
N ASN A 213 -4.65 24.87 23.45
CA ASN A 213 -5.58 25.09 24.55
C ASN A 213 -4.96 24.80 25.93
N SER A 214 -3.88 24.01 25.99
CA SER A 214 -3.19 23.63 27.22
C SER A 214 -2.06 24.59 27.61
N VAL A 215 -1.78 25.61 26.79
CA VAL A 215 -0.77 26.65 27.04
C VAL A 215 -1.43 28.02 27.08
#